data_AF-A0A969IMD9-F1
#
_entry.id   AF-A0A969IMD9-F1
#
_cell.length_a   1.000
_cell.length_b   1.000
_cell.length_c   1.000
_cell.angle_alpha   90.00
_cell.angle_beta   90.00
_cell.angle_gamma   90.00
#
_symmetry.space_group_name_H-M   'P 1'
#
loop_
_entity.id
_entity.type
_entity.pdbx_description
1 polymer ?
#
loop_
_entity_poly.entity_id
_entity_poly.type
_entity_poly.pdbx_seq_one_letter_code
_entity_poly.pdbx_strand_id
1 'polypeptide(L)'
;MPEARRARLERTLVVLLLIALSVVVAGDASAGALDVIRRDESIRIAYREDARPFSYKDNNGKPAGYMVDLCRAVAKKLSQQLKLSQLKVVYVPVTAADRFETIQQGNADLLCEATSATLARRTLVDFSIATYVGGTSLMIRAGGPRDLKGMAGARSACSAARPRNRRCAMR
;
A
#
# COMPACT_ATOMS: atom_id res chain seq x y z
N MET A 1 -67.28 -18.85 15.24
CA MET A 1 -65.95 -18.94 14.59
C MET A 1 -65.10 -17.63 14.63
N PRO A 2 -64.97 -16.90 15.77
CA PRO A 2 -64.17 -15.64 15.83
C PRO A 2 -62.70 -15.83 16.26
N GLU A 3 -62.38 -16.91 16.98
CA GLU A 3 -61.06 -17.16 17.59
C GLU A 3 -59.95 -17.41 16.56
N ALA A 4 -60.27 -18.16 15.49
CA ALA A 4 -59.33 -18.48 14.42
C ALA A 4 -58.89 -17.27 13.58
N ARG A 5 -59.69 -16.19 13.57
CA ARG A 5 -59.34 -14.93 12.87
C ARG A 5 -58.39 -14.07 13.71
N ARG A 6 -58.53 -14.06 15.04
CA ARG A 6 -57.62 -13.36 15.96
C ARG A 6 -56.21 -13.98 15.94
N ALA A 7 -56.13 -15.31 16.00
CA ALA A 7 -54.84 -16.02 15.92
C ALA A 7 -54.12 -15.84 14.56
N ARG A 8 -54.85 -15.67 13.46
CA ARG A 8 -54.25 -15.31 12.15
C ARG A 8 -53.78 -13.86 12.13
N LEU A 9 -54.52 -12.94 12.71
CA LEU A 9 -54.16 -11.52 12.74
C LEU A 9 -52.90 -11.28 13.59
N GLU A 10 -52.80 -11.90 14.75
CA GLU A 10 -51.62 -11.80 15.64
C GLU A 10 -50.37 -12.43 15.02
N ARG A 11 -50.50 -13.59 14.37
CA ARG A 11 -49.39 -14.21 13.61
C ARG A 11 -48.93 -13.33 12.44
N THR A 12 -49.85 -12.65 11.78
CA THR A 12 -49.51 -11.74 10.67
C THR A 12 -48.81 -10.47 11.20
N LEU A 13 -49.22 -9.96 12.36
CA LEU A 13 -48.61 -8.79 12.99
C LEU A 13 -47.18 -9.08 13.49
N VAL A 14 -46.95 -10.26 14.09
CA VAL A 14 -45.62 -10.69 14.56
C VAL A 14 -44.66 -10.89 13.39
N VAL A 15 -45.12 -11.45 12.27
CA VAL A 15 -44.31 -11.60 11.05
C VAL A 15 -43.95 -10.24 10.44
N LEU A 16 -44.88 -9.28 10.42
CA LEU A 16 -44.61 -7.91 9.94
C LEU A 16 -43.60 -7.16 10.84
N LEU A 17 -43.67 -7.35 12.16
CA LEU A 17 -42.74 -6.75 13.12
C LEU A 17 -41.32 -7.33 13.00
N LEU A 18 -41.20 -8.63 12.70
CA LEU A 18 -39.90 -9.30 12.49
C LEU A 18 -39.21 -8.88 11.18
N ILE A 19 -39.98 -8.57 10.12
CA ILE A 19 -39.44 -8.07 8.85
C ILE A 19 -38.94 -6.62 8.98
N ALA A 20 -39.59 -5.80 9.81
CA ALA A 20 -39.17 -4.42 10.06
C ALA A 20 -37.83 -4.30 10.81
N LEU A 21 -37.45 -5.31 11.60
CA LEU A 21 -36.21 -5.31 12.38
C LEU A 21 -34.98 -5.75 11.57
N SER A 22 -35.15 -6.27 10.35
CA SER A 22 -34.04 -6.80 9.54
C SER A 22 -33.29 -5.75 8.71
N VAL A 23 -33.72 -4.47 8.73
CA VAL A 23 -33.25 -3.44 7.78
C VAL A 23 -32.14 -2.53 8.33
N VAL A 24 -31.71 -2.70 9.60
CA VAL A 24 -30.78 -1.75 10.26
C VAL A 24 -29.36 -2.32 10.49
N VAL A 25 -28.94 -3.32 9.72
CA VAL A 25 -27.53 -3.78 9.74
C VAL A 25 -26.96 -3.84 8.33
N ALA A 26 -27.02 -2.71 7.63
CA ALA A 26 -26.28 -2.51 6.39
C ALA A 26 -25.36 -1.30 6.54
N GLY A 27 -24.07 -1.57 6.77
CA GLY A 27 -23.00 -0.61 6.48
C GLY A 27 -22.17 -0.16 7.67
N ASP A 28 -21.33 -1.06 8.21
CA ASP A 28 -19.96 -0.67 8.56
C ASP A 28 -19.04 -1.30 7.51
N ALA A 29 -19.11 -0.74 6.29
CA ALA A 29 -17.97 -0.84 5.41
C ALA A 29 -16.86 -0.04 6.11
N SER A 30 -15.82 -0.73 6.59
CA SER A 30 -14.54 -0.09 6.93
C SER A 30 -14.30 1.00 5.90
N ALA A 31 -14.32 2.28 6.33
CA ALA A 31 -14.15 3.41 5.44
C ALA A 31 -12.92 3.14 4.58
N GLY A 32 -13.12 2.95 3.28
CA GLY A 32 -12.04 2.55 2.39
C GLY A 32 -10.96 3.63 2.39
N ALA A 33 -9.73 3.30 1.99
CA ALA A 33 -8.67 4.31 1.87
C ALA A 33 -9.12 5.54 1.05
N LEU A 34 -10.00 5.34 0.05
CA LEU A 34 -10.61 6.42 -0.73
C LEU A 34 -11.58 7.30 0.07
N ASP A 35 -12.33 6.73 1.01
CA ASP A 35 -13.24 7.49 1.88
C ASP A 35 -12.45 8.36 2.85
N VAL A 36 -11.35 7.83 3.40
CA VAL A 36 -10.41 8.58 4.24
C VAL A 36 -9.78 9.74 3.46
N ILE A 37 -9.25 9.46 2.26
CA ILE A 37 -8.66 10.49 1.39
C ILE A 37 -9.68 11.57 1.02
N ARG A 38 -10.92 11.17 0.75
CA ARG A 38 -12.01 12.10 0.41
C ARG A 38 -12.38 12.98 1.60
N ARG A 39 -12.53 12.38 2.78
CA ARG A 39 -12.88 13.09 4.02
C ARG A 39 -11.78 14.07 4.44
N ASP A 40 -10.52 13.64 4.35
CA ASP A 40 -9.37 14.41 4.81
C ASP A 40 -8.86 15.40 3.74
N GLU A 41 -9.43 15.36 2.53
CA GLU A 41 -9.02 16.10 1.34
C GLU A 41 -7.49 16.02 1.08
N SER A 42 -6.88 14.92 1.52
CA SER A 42 -5.45 14.72 1.48
C SER A 42 -5.07 13.27 1.25
N ILE A 43 -3.92 13.07 0.62
CA ILE A 43 -3.32 11.76 0.37
C ILE A 43 -1.89 11.77 0.90
N ARG A 44 -1.56 10.78 1.72
CA ARG A 44 -0.24 10.58 2.31
C ARG A 44 0.55 9.60 1.47
N ILE A 45 1.59 10.09 0.84
CA ILE A 45 2.47 9.34 -0.05
C ILE A 45 3.76 9.00 0.69
N ALA A 46 3.97 7.72 0.96
CA ALA A 46 5.23 7.20 1.46
C ALA A 46 6.27 7.14 0.34
N TYR A 47 7.48 7.65 0.59
CA TYR A 47 8.59 7.65 -0.36
C TYR A 47 9.92 7.40 0.35
N ARG A 48 10.88 6.82 -0.36
CA ARG A 48 12.27 6.69 0.11
C ARG A 48 13.12 7.88 -0.32
N GLU A 49 14.07 8.24 0.52
CA GLU A 49 15.02 9.33 0.26
C GLU A 49 16.27 8.88 -0.51
N ASP A 50 16.53 7.57 -0.55
CA ASP A 50 17.82 6.97 -0.92
C ASP A 50 17.73 5.92 -2.06
N ALA A 51 16.64 5.89 -2.82
CA ALA A 51 16.38 4.90 -3.87
C ALA A 51 16.38 5.50 -5.29
N ARG A 52 17.46 6.21 -5.65
CA ARG A 52 17.64 6.72 -7.02
C ARG A 52 17.66 5.58 -8.05
N PRO A 53 17.05 5.75 -9.24
CA PRO A 53 16.31 6.93 -9.73
C PRO A 53 14.78 6.87 -9.45
N PHE A 54 14.31 5.91 -8.65
CA PHE A 54 12.88 5.63 -8.49
C PHE A 54 12.20 6.51 -7.44
N SER A 55 12.81 6.65 -6.27
CA SER A 55 12.32 7.47 -5.16
C SER A 55 13.51 8.00 -4.38
N TYR A 56 13.68 9.31 -4.35
CA TYR A 56 14.77 9.93 -3.61
C TYR A 56 14.40 11.34 -3.19
N LYS A 57 15.19 11.90 -2.26
CA LYS A 57 15.17 13.32 -1.94
C LYS A 57 16.14 14.05 -2.87
N ASP A 58 15.62 15.03 -3.62
CA ASP A 58 16.43 15.87 -4.52
C ASP A 58 17.29 16.87 -3.75
N ASN A 59 18.09 17.65 -4.48
CA ASN A 59 18.99 18.64 -3.87
C ASN A 59 18.24 19.81 -3.21
N ASN A 60 16.96 20.00 -3.52
CA ASN A 60 16.09 21.00 -2.90
C ASN A 60 15.31 20.43 -1.70
N GLY A 61 15.61 19.20 -1.28
CA GLY A 61 14.91 18.53 -0.19
C GLY A 61 13.53 17.98 -0.56
N LYS A 62 13.17 17.93 -1.85
CA LYS A 62 11.85 17.50 -2.32
C LYS A 62 11.87 16.03 -2.78
N PRO A 63 10.75 15.30 -2.61
CA PRO A 63 10.59 13.98 -3.20
C PRO A 63 10.65 14.03 -4.73
N ALA A 64 11.48 13.17 -5.32
CA ALA A 64 11.69 13.07 -6.75
C ALA A 64 11.94 11.62 -7.19
N GLY A 65 11.82 11.38 -8.50
CA GLY A 65 12.07 10.09 -9.12
C GLY A 65 10.83 9.51 -9.80
N TYR A 66 11.05 8.50 -10.63
CA TYR A 66 10.02 7.93 -11.50
C TYR A 66 8.77 7.47 -10.73
N MET A 67 8.93 6.79 -9.60
CA MET A 67 7.79 6.27 -8.82
C MET A 67 7.05 7.40 -8.08
N VAL A 68 7.77 8.43 -7.63
CA VAL A 68 7.17 9.62 -7.02
C VAL A 68 6.31 10.37 -8.04
N ASP A 69 6.80 10.54 -9.27
CA ASP A 69 6.07 11.22 -10.34
C ASP A 69 4.85 10.42 -10.80
N LEU A 70 4.97 9.10 -10.88
CA LEU A 70 3.84 8.22 -11.16
C LEU A 70 2.74 8.36 -10.10
N CYS A 71 3.10 8.35 -8.82
CA CYS A 71 2.14 8.55 -7.75
C CYS A 71 1.53 9.95 -7.72
N ARG A 72 2.28 10.98 -8.09
CA ARG A 72 1.75 12.34 -8.24
C ARG A 72 0.68 12.38 -9.33
N ALA A 73 0.88 11.66 -10.44
CA ALA A 73 -0.12 11.52 -11.49
C ALA A 73 -1.37 10.76 -11.00
N VAL A 74 -1.20 9.72 -10.17
CA VAL A 74 -2.30 9.01 -9.52
C VAL A 74 -3.08 9.95 -8.60
N ALA A 75 -2.43 10.71 -7.73
CA ALA A 75 -3.08 11.68 -6.84
C ALA A 75 -3.88 12.73 -7.62
N LYS A 76 -3.33 13.22 -8.75
CA LYS A 76 -4.06 14.14 -9.64
C LYS A 76 -5.32 13.48 -10.22
N LYS A 77 -5.24 12.22 -10.65
CA LYS A 77 -6.40 11.47 -11.17
C LYS A 77 -7.43 11.17 -10.08
N LEU A 78 -7.00 10.85 -8.86
CA LEU A 78 -7.88 10.67 -7.72
C LEU A 78 -8.66 11.94 -7.38
N SER A 79 -7.99 13.10 -7.37
CA SER A 79 -8.67 14.40 -7.17
C SER A 79 -9.81 14.62 -8.17
N GLN A 80 -9.60 14.27 -9.45
CA GLN A 80 -10.62 14.37 -10.50
C GLN A 80 -11.77 13.38 -10.27
N GLN A 81 -11.45 12.13 -9.94
CA GLN A 81 -12.45 11.08 -9.71
C GLN A 81 -13.32 11.36 -8.48
N LEU A 82 -12.71 11.88 -7.41
CA LEU A 82 -13.40 12.23 -6.17
C LEU A 82 -14.12 13.59 -6.25
N LYS A 83 -14.00 14.30 -7.38
CA LYS A 83 -14.56 15.64 -7.62
C LYS A 83 -14.12 16.67 -6.56
N LEU A 84 -12.88 16.55 -6.10
CA LEU A 84 -12.27 17.50 -5.16
C LEU A 84 -11.67 18.66 -5.95
N SER A 85 -11.91 19.90 -5.49
CA SER A 85 -11.30 21.11 -6.07
C SER A 85 -9.78 21.09 -5.94
N GLN A 86 -9.30 20.54 -4.82
CA GLN A 86 -7.89 20.32 -4.54
C GLN A 86 -7.74 19.06 -3.69
N LEU A 87 -6.71 18.26 -3.96
CA LEU A 87 -6.28 17.16 -3.10
C LEU A 87 -4.86 17.46 -2.61
N LYS A 88 -4.70 17.60 -1.30
CA LYS A 88 -3.39 17.90 -0.70
C LYS A 88 -2.52 16.64 -0.70
N VAL A 89 -1.33 16.72 -1.28
CA VAL A 89 -0.34 15.65 -1.20
C VAL A 89 0.57 15.89 -0.01
N VAL A 90 0.60 14.94 0.93
CA VAL A 90 1.51 14.93 2.08
C VAL A 90 2.55 13.84 1.86
N TYR A 91 3.83 14.18 1.93
CA TYR A 91 4.90 13.21 1.73
C TYR A 91 5.41 12.68 3.07
N VAL A 92 5.52 11.36 3.17
CA VAL A 92 6.00 10.65 4.37
C VAL A 92 7.30 9.94 4.02
N PRO A 93 8.46 10.39 4.53
CA PRO A 93 9.71 9.69 4.31
C PRO A 93 9.69 8.34 5.03
N VAL A 94 10.10 7.28 4.35
CA VAL A 94 10.20 5.91 4.87
C VAL A 94 11.53 5.28 4.50
N THR A 95 11.90 4.21 5.20
CA THR A 95 13.04 3.35 4.91
C THR A 95 12.58 2.05 4.24
N ALA A 96 13.55 1.23 3.77
CA ALA A 96 13.24 -0.08 3.23
C ALA A 96 12.60 -1.06 4.26
N ALA A 97 12.79 -0.79 5.56
CA ALA A 97 12.39 -1.67 6.66
C ALA A 97 10.98 -1.37 7.19
N ASP A 98 10.63 -0.10 7.37
CA ASP A 98 9.37 0.35 7.98
C ASP A 98 8.25 0.65 6.97
N ARG A 99 8.57 0.87 5.68
CA ARG A 99 7.60 1.25 4.63
C ARG A 99 6.31 0.43 4.57
N PHE A 100 6.35 -0.88 4.85
CA PHE A 100 5.14 -1.71 4.83
C PHE A 100 4.31 -1.52 6.09
N GLU A 101 4.97 -1.42 7.24
CA GLU A 101 4.31 -1.14 8.51
C GLU A 101 3.63 0.24 8.48
N THR A 102 4.26 1.25 7.88
CA THR A 102 3.66 2.58 7.67
C THR A 102 2.34 2.51 6.90
N ILE A 103 2.24 1.64 5.89
CA ILE A 103 1.00 1.44 5.12
C ILE A 103 -0.04 0.68 5.95
N GLN A 104 0.37 -0.39 6.63
CA GLN A 104 -0.54 -1.20 7.46
C GLN A 104 -1.16 -0.43 8.63
N GLN A 105 -0.39 0.46 9.24
CA GLN A 105 -0.87 1.35 10.31
C GLN A 105 -1.74 2.49 9.78
N GLY A 106 -1.88 2.61 8.46
CA GLY A 106 -2.58 3.73 7.83
C GLY A 106 -1.90 5.05 8.15
N ASN A 107 -0.57 5.09 8.30
CA ASN A 107 0.23 6.32 8.43
C ASN A 107 0.57 6.91 7.04
N ALA A 108 0.50 6.09 6.00
CA ALA A 108 0.50 6.50 4.61
C ALA A 108 -0.56 5.72 3.82
N ASP A 109 -1.08 6.32 2.76
CA ASP A 109 -2.15 5.74 1.93
C ASP A 109 -1.58 5.03 0.69
N LEU A 110 -0.40 5.46 0.23
CA LEU A 110 0.26 4.90 -0.96
C LEU A 110 1.78 4.89 -0.81
N LEU A 111 2.43 3.77 -1.16
CA LEU A 111 3.88 3.65 -1.21
C LEU A 111 4.41 3.82 -2.64
N CYS A 112 5.31 4.79 -2.84
CA CYS A 112 5.80 5.20 -4.15
C CYS A 112 7.26 4.83 -4.36
N GLU A 113 7.51 3.52 -4.43
CA GLU A 113 8.84 2.94 -4.60
C GLU A 113 8.79 1.73 -5.55
N ALA A 114 9.91 1.42 -6.19
CA ALA A 114 10.10 0.20 -6.98
C ALA A 114 10.17 -1.05 -6.08
N THR A 115 9.02 -1.47 -5.56
CA THR A 115 8.90 -2.60 -4.64
C THR A 115 8.52 -3.87 -5.40
N SER A 116 9.36 -4.90 -5.29
CA SER A 116 9.04 -6.22 -5.87
C SER A 116 7.84 -6.86 -5.16
N ALA A 117 6.81 -7.21 -5.93
CA ALA A 117 5.61 -7.87 -5.44
C ALA A 117 5.84 -9.38 -5.25
N THR A 118 6.20 -9.80 -4.03
CA THR A 118 6.34 -11.22 -3.67
C THR A 118 5.12 -11.72 -2.93
N LEU A 119 4.90 -13.05 -2.90
CA LEU A 119 3.77 -13.65 -2.18
C LEU A 119 3.76 -13.25 -0.69
N ALA A 120 4.93 -13.28 -0.04
CA ALA A 120 5.07 -12.88 1.36
C ALA A 120 4.81 -11.38 1.61
N ARG A 121 4.93 -10.50 0.60
CA ARG A 121 4.59 -9.08 0.74
C ARG A 121 3.11 -8.81 0.49
N ARG A 122 2.48 -9.62 -0.36
CA ARG A 122 1.03 -9.55 -0.63
C ARG A 122 0.18 -9.92 0.58
N THR A 123 0.75 -10.61 1.57
CA THR A 123 0.06 -10.83 2.86
C THR A 123 0.09 -9.59 3.75
N LEU A 124 0.92 -8.60 3.44
CA LEU A 124 1.09 -7.39 4.24
C LEU A 124 0.36 -6.19 3.64
N VAL A 125 0.46 -6.02 2.33
CA VAL A 125 -0.10 -4.89 1.59
C VAL A 125 -0.54 -5.33 0.20
N ASP A 126 -1.46 -4.58 -0.38
CA ASP A 126 -1.84 -4.72 -1.78
C ASP A 126 -0.85 -4.00 -2.71
N PHE A 127 -0.75 -4.51 -3.94
CA PHE A 127 0.12 -3.96 -4.99
C PHE A 127 -0.73 -3.49 -6.16
N SER A 128 -0.29 -2.40 -6.80
CA SER A 128 -0.78 -2.02 -8.12
C SER A 128 -0.36 -3.05 -9.18
N ILE A 129 -0.77 -2.79 -10.42
CA ILE A 129 -0.16 -3.46 -11.58
C ILE A 129 1.35 -3.21 -11.62
N ALA A 130 2.11 -4.11 -12.24
CA ALA A 130 3.55 -3.92 -12.39
C ALA A 130 3.85 -2.69 -13.25
N THR A 131 4.53 -1.69 -12.66
CA THR A 131 4.87 -0.41 -13.32
C THR A 131 6.32 -0.34 -13.81
N TYR A 132 7.15 -1.30 -13.38
CA TYR A 132 8.54 -1.45 -13.76
C TYR A 132 8.98 -2.90 -13.55
N VAL A 133 9.76 -3.44 -14.48
CA VAL A 133 10.40 -4.76 -14.35
C VAL A 133 11.89 -4.56 -14.14
N GLY A 134 12.38 -5.03 -12.98
CA GLY A 134 13.79 -4.98 -12.63
C GLY A 134 14.37 -6.37 -12.39
N GLY A 135 15.68 -6.43 -12.16
CA GLY A 135 16.39 -7.66 -11.81
C GLY A 135 17.47 -7.39 -10.77
N THR A 136 17.87 -8.45 -10.06
CA THR A 136 19.01 -8.39 -9.14
C THR A 136 20.29 -8.55 -9.94
N SER A 137 21.24 -7.64 -9.75
CA SER A 137 22.58 -7.71 -10.35
C SER A 137 23.65 -7.48 -9.29
N LEU A 138 24.88 -7.90 -9.59
CA LEU A 138 26.04 -7.67 -8.75
C LEU A 138 26.88 -6.53 -9.32
N MET A 139 27.33 -5.64 -8.44
CA MET A 139 28.36 -4.67 -8.79
C MET A 139 29.70 -5.16 -8.25
N ILE A 140 30.64 -5.37 -9.17
CA ILE A 140 32.00 -5.85 -8.88
C ILE A 140 33.02 -4.79 -9.30
N ARG A 141 34.20 -4.81 -8.68
CA ARG A 141 35.32 -3.98 -9.13
C ARG A 141 35.76 -4.43 -10.54
N ALA A 142 36.24 -3.50 -11.35
CA ALA A 142 36.87 -3.83 -12.62
C ALA A 142 37.99 -4.87 -12.42
N GLY A 143 38.01 -5.91 -13.25
CA GLY A 143 38.91 -7.06 -13.12
C GLY A 143 38.47 -8.13 -12.10
N GLY A 144 37.33 -7.94 -11.44
CA GLY A 144 36.76 -8.93 -10.52
C GLY A 144 36.11 -10.14 -11.22
N PRO A 145 35.58 -11.10 -10.43
CA PRO A 145 34.96 -12.31 -10.94
C PRO A 145 33.79 -12.03 -11.88
N ARG A 146 33.74 -12.69 -13.04
CA ARG A 146 32.71 -12.42 -14.07
C ARG A 146 31.44 -13.25 -13.92
N ASP A 147 31.42 -14.20 -13.00
CA ASP A 147 30.28 -15.08 -12.75
C ASP A 147 30.11 -15.34 -11.24
N LEU A 148 28.97 -15.94 -10.89
CA LEU A 148 28.66 -16.29 -9.51
C LEU A 148 29.61 -17.36 -8.93
N LYS A 149 30.21 -18.21 -9.78
CA LYS A 149 31.14 -19.24 -9.33
C LYS A 149 32.43 -18.61 -8.82
N GLY A 150 32.98 -17.64 -9.53
CA GLY A 150 34.14 -16.87 -9.11
C GLY A 150 33.88 -15.95 -7.92
N MET A 151 32.60 -15.75 -7.55
CA MET A 151 32.19 -15.06 -6.33
C MET A 151 32.10 -15.98 -5.11
N ALA A 152 32.29 -17.30 -5.26
CA ALA A 152 32.22 -18.25 -4.16
C ALA A 152 33.25 -17.90 -3.07
N GLY A 153 32.77 -17.75 -1.82
CA GLY A 153 33.60 -17.36 -0.68
C GLY A 153 33.94 -15.86 -0.58
N ALA A 154 33.54 -15.04 -1.56
CA ALA A 154 33.74 -13.60 -1.52
C ALA A 154 32.83 -12.92 -0.48
N ARG A 155 33.29 -11.82 0.12
CA ARG A 155 32.45 -10.97 0.98
C ARG A 155 31.56 -10.08 0.11
N SER A 156 30.26 -10.08 0.39
CA SER A 156 29.27 -9.25 -0.31
C SER A 156 28.58 -8.29 0.66
N ALA A 157 28.15 -7.15 0.14
CA ALA A 157 27.28 -6.20 0.81
C ALA A 157 25.96 -6.10 0.03
N CYS A 158 24.84 -5.92 0.75
CA CYS A 158 23.58 -5.53 0.14
C CYS A 158 23.02 -4.32 0.89
N SER A 159 22.25 -3.48 0.19
CA SER A 159 21.37 -2.53 0.84
C SER A 159 20.35 -3.31 1.66
N ALA A 160 20.49 -3.30 2.97
CA ALA A 160 19.69 -4.11 3.85
C ALA A 160 18.26 -3.58 3.93
N ALA A 161 17.27 -4.45 3.78
CA ALA A 161 15.90 -4.23 4.27
C ALA A 161 15.72 -4.76 5.71
N ARG A 162 16.81 -5.08 6.43
CA ARG A 162 16.78 -5.52 7.83
C ARG A 162 17.97 -5.00 8.63
N PRO A 163 17.79 -4.59 9.90
CA PRO A 163 18.92 -4.25 10.75
C PRO A 163 19.62 -5.53 11.25
N ARG A 164 20.96 -5.48 11.24
CA ARG A 164 21.93 -6.34 11.94
C ARG A 164 21.99 -7.84 11.59
N ASN A 165 23.15 -8.21 11.01
CA ASN A 165 23.86 -9.47 11.24
C ASN A 165 23.45 -10.74 10.47
N ARG A 166 22.98 -10.62 9.22
CA ARG A 166 23.16 -11.71 8.25
C ARG A 166 23.97 -11.18 7.07
N ARG A 167 25.17 -11.75 6.91
CA ARG A 167 25.93 -11.65 5.64
C ARG A 167 24.92 -11.94 4.53
N CYS A 168 24.92 -11.13 3.49
CA CYS A 168 24.22 -11.49 2.26
C CYS A 168 24.85 -12.77 1.72
N ALA A 169 24.36 -13.91 2.18
CA ALA A 169 24.95 -15.18 1.84
C ALA A 169 24.61 -15.47 0.39
N MET A 170 25.58 -15.27 -0.50
CA MET A 170 25.71 -16.15 -1.65
C MET A 170 26.28 -17.45 -1.08
N ARG A 171 25.37 -18.34 -0.70
CA ARG A 171 25.73 -19.76 -0.60
C ARG A 171 25.79 -20.31 -2.00
#